data_AF-A0A497NQP7-F1
#
_entry.id   AF-A0A497NQP7-F1
#
_cell.length_a   1.000
_cell.length_b   1.000
_cell.length_c   1.000
_cell.angle_alpha   90.00
_cell.angle_beta   90.00
_cell.angle_gamma   90.00
#
_symmetry.space_group_name_H-M   'P 1'
#
loop_
_entity.id
_entity.type
_entity.pdbx_description
1 polymer ?
#
loop_
_entity_poly.entity_id
_entity_poly.type
_entity_poly.pdbx_seq_one_letter_code
_entity_poly.pdbx_strand_id
1 'polypeptide(L)'
;MKTLKISDDVHQKLTALLGELTAQTMKMQTYQDAIAALLSQSVVLPPVLLREVEDFIEKHKPKGYTRKEEFIRQAIRFLLKWESEEYEYIEIPKEKYDKLNKAVRNMNTPYYNADEFINDQIDEILD
;
A
#
# COMPACT_ATOMS: atom_id res chain seq x y z
N MET A 1 16.87 33.55 15.29
CA MET A 1 17.47 32.30 14.79
C MET A 1 17.49 31.27 15.90
N LYS A 2 17.05 30.05 15.62
CA LYS A 2 17.28 28.88 16.49
C LYS A 2 18.29 28.00 15.78
N THR A 3 19.36 27.58 16.46
CA THR A 3 20.39 26.71 15.88
C THR A 3 20.04 25.27 16.20
N LEU A 4 19.92 24.43 15.17
CA LEU A 4 19.68 22.99 15.32
C LEU A 4 20.98 22.25 14.94
N LYS A 5 21.51 21.45 15.87
CA LYS A 5 22.62 20.55 15.54
C LYS A 5 22.02 19.32 14.84
N ILE A 6 22.50 19.05 13.64
CA ILE A 6 22.16 17.85 12.87
C ILE A 6 23.41 17.00 12.69
N SER A 7 23.26 15.69 12.65
CA SER A 7 24.33 14.79 12.26
C SER A 7 24.58 14.85 10.75
N ASP A 8 25.75 14.38 10.31
CA ASP A 8 26.10 14.35 8.89
C ASP A 8 25.13 13.49 8.05
N ASP A 9 24.64 12.38 8.61
CA ASP A 9 23.62 11.53 7.97
C ASP A 9 22.30 12.27 7.73
N VAL A 10 21.83 13.01 8.75
CA VAL A 10 20.60 13.81 8.63
C VAL A 10 20.82 14.95 7.64
N HIS A 11 21.99 15.59 7.64
CA HIS A 11 22.35 16.60 6.67
C HIS A 11 22.29 16.04 5.24
N GLN A 12 22.93 14.89 4.97
CA GLN A 12 22.89 14.24 3.65
C GLN A 12 21.47 13.95 3.18
N LYS A 13 20.62 13.39 4.05
CA LYS A 13 19.21 13.11 3.73
C LYS A 13 18.42 14.37 3.42
N LEU A 14 18.63 15.44 4.20
CA LEU A 14 18.00 16.73 3.95
C LEU A 14 18.50 17.36 2.63
N THR A 15 19.78 17.21 2.30
CA THR A 15 20.34 17.72 1.02
C THR A 15 19.72 17.00 -0.17
N ALA A 16 19.58 15.67 -0.08
CA ALA A 16 18.93 14.88 -1.13
C ALA A 16 17.49 15.33 -1.35
N LEU A 17 16.72 15.47 -0.26
CA LEU A 17 15.34 15.96 -0.33
C LEU A 17 15.23 17.37 -0.92
N LEU A 18 16.15 18.26 -0.56
CA LEU A 18 16.20 19.62 -1.11
C LEU A 18 16.43 19.58 -2.63
N GLY A 19 17.28 18.69 -3.11
CA GLY A 19 17.47 18.43 -4.55
C GLY A 19 16.19 17.93 -5.24
N GLU A 20 15.48 16.97 -4.65
CA GLU A 20 14.21 16.46 -5.16
C GLU A 20 13.13 17.55 -5.23
N LEU A 21 12.97 18.34 -4.16
CA LEU A 21 12.00 19.45 -4.12
C LEU A 21 12.36 20.55 -5.12
N THR A 22 13.65 20.85 -5.29
CA THR A 22 14.11 21.81 -6.31
C THR A 22 13.76 21.33 -7.71
N ALA A 23 13.95 20.04 -8.00
CA ALA A 23 13.57 19.45 -9.28
C ALA A 23 12.04 19.48 -9.50
N GLN A 24 11.25 19.14 -8.49
CA GLN A 24 9.78 19.12 -8.58
C GLN A 24 9.18 20.52 -8.75
N THR A 25 9.72 21.51 -8.04
CA THR A 25 9.17 22.87 -8.01
C THR A 25 9.82 23.81 -9.03
N MET A 26 10.94 23.41 -9.63
CA MET A 26 11.81 24.23 -10.49
C MET A 26 12.26 25.55 -9.83
N LYS A 27 12.31 25.59 -8.49
CA LYS A 27 12.69 26.76 -7.70
C LYS A 27 13.75 26.37 -6.69
N MET A 28 14.66 27.29 -6.39
CA MET A 28 15.65 27.10 -5.34
C MET A 28 14.94 26.91 -4.00
N GLN A 29 15.19 25.78 -3.35
CA GLN A 29 14.62 25.43 -2.05
C GLN A 29 15.64 25.61 -0.93
N THR A 30 15.18 25.83 0.29
CA THR A 30 16.02 25.88 1.48
C THR A 30 15.82 24.65 2.36
N TYR A 31 16.70 24.44 3.33
CA TYR A 31 16.49 23.39 4.35
C TYR A 31 15.22 23.63 5.16
N GLN A 32 14.79 24.88 5.33
CA GLN A 32 13.55 25.19 6.00
C GLN A 32 12.35 24.69 5.19
N ASP A 33 12.38 24.88 3.86
CA ASP A 33 11.32 24.38 2.97
C ASP A 33 11.30 22.85 2.94
N ALA A 34 12.46 22.21 2.93
CA ALA A 34 12.58 20.76 3.03
C ALA A 34 12.00 20.21 4.34
N ILE A 35 12.30 20.85 5.48
CA ILE A 35 11.73 20.48 6.78
C ILE A 35 10.22 20.71 6.80
N ALA A 36 9.74 21.83 6.26
CA ALA A 36 8.30 22.12 6.18
C ALA A 36 7.57 21.11 5.28
N ALA A 37 8.16 20.71 4.16
CA ALA A 37 7.65 19.65 3.30
C ALA A 37 7.58 18.31 4.05
N LEU A 38 8.64 17.92 4.77
CA LEU A 38 8.61 16.71 5.61
C LEU A 38 7.48 16.78 6.64
N LEU A 39 7.35 17.88 7.37
CA LEU A 39 6.32 18.02 8.41
C LEU A 39 4.90 18.06 7.84
N SER A 40 4.70 18.60 6.64
CA SER A 40 3.37 18.69 6.01
C SER A 40 2.95 17.43 5.27
N GLN A 41 3.89 16.72 4.66
CA GLN A 41 3.62 15.51 3.87
C GLN A 41 3.75 14.23 4.70
N SER A 42 4.44 14.27 5.84
CA SER A 42 4.57 13.09 6.70
C SER A 42 3.28 12.81 7.45
N VAL A 43 2.91 11.53 7.42
CA VAL A 43 1.88 10.99 8.32
C VAL A 43 2.61 10.30 9.46
N VAL A 44 2.42 10.79 10.67
CA VAL A 44 2.98 10.17 11.88
C VAL A 44 2.06 9.03 12.30
N LEU A 45 2.53 7.80 12.10
CA LEU A 45 1.79 6.62 12.53
C LEU A 45 2.15 6.25 13.98
N PRO A 46 1.18 5.73 14.77
CA PRO A 46 1.44 5.23 16.10
C PRO A 46 2.54 4.15 16.10
N PRO A 47 3.49 4.16 17.05
CA PRO A 47 4.57 3.18 17.10
C PRO A 47 4.08 1.72 17.23
N VAL A 48 2.94 1.52 17.89
CA VAL A 48 2.31 0.20 18.03
C VAL A 48 1.92 -0.36 16.67
N LEU A 49 1.26 0.44 15.83
CA LEU A 49 0.87 0.05 14.48
C LEU A 49 2.08 -0.25 13.60
N LEU A 50 3.13 0.58 13.68
CA LEU A 50 4.37 0.33 12.93
C LEU A 50 4.99 -1.01 13.31
N ARG A 51 4.99 -1.35 14.61
CA ARG A 51 5.47 -2.65 15.09
C ARG A 51 4.60 -3.80 14.59
N GLU A 52 3.27 -3.66 14.61
CA GLU A 52 2.36 -4.68 14.06
C GLU A 52 2.61 -4.94 12.57
N VAL A 53 2.85 -3.88 11.79
CA VAL A 53 3.20 -4.01 10.37
C VAL A 53 4.55 -4.73 10.19
N GLU A 54 5.57 -4.36 10.98
CA GLU A 54 6.87 -5.02 10.94
C GLU A 54 6.77 -6.52 11.31
N ASP A 55 6.04 -6.84 12.39
CA ASP A 55 5.77 -8.21 12.83
C ASP A 55 5.01 -9.01 11.76
N PHE A 56 4.04 -8.37 11.09
CA PHE A 56 3.27 -9.02 10.02
C PHE A 56 4.15 -9.36 8.82
N ILE A 57 5.00 -8.41 8.39
CA ILE A 57 5.94 -8.60 7.27
C ILE A 57 6.91 -9.74 7.60
N GLU A 58 7.43 -9.78 8.82
CA GLU A 58 8.35 -10.82 9.26
C GLU A 58 7.70 -12.21 9.28
N LYS A 59 6.45 -12.31 9.75
CA LYS A 59 5.68 -13.57 9.77
C LYS A 59 5.26 -14.03 8.36
N HIS A 60 5.10 -13.10 7.43
CA HIS A 60 4.59 -13.38 6.07
C HIS A 60 5.59 -13.01 4.97
N LYS A 61 6.89 -13.27 5.18
CA LYS A 61 7.95 -13.08 4.17
C LYS A 61 7.59 -13.60 2.76
N PRO A 62 6.90 -14.75 2.59
CA PRO A 62 6.50 -15.22 1.26
C PRO A 62 5.59 -14.27 0.47
N LYS A 63 4.92 -13.30 1.13
CA LYS A 63 4.10 -12.28 0.46
C LYS A 63 4.93 -11.17 -0.23
N GLY A 64 6.25 -11.17 -0.07
CA GLY A 64 7.17 -10.33 -0.84
C GLY A 64 7.32 -8.89 -0.34
N TYR A 65 6.69 -8.51 0.77
CA TYR A 65 6.95 -7.21 1.39
C TYR A 65 8.34 -7.17 2.00
N THR A 66 9.12 -6.14 1.66
CA THR A 66 10.46 -5.95 2.22
C THR A 66 10.55 -4.73 3.14
N ARG A 67 9.61 -3.79 2.98
CA ARG A 67 9.58 -2.53 3.73
C ARG A 67 8.16 -2.21 4.19
N LYS A 68 8.03 -1.61 5.38
CA LYS A 68 6.74 -1.17 5.94
C LYS A 68 6.04 -0.14 5.05
N GLU A 69 6.81 0.72 4.38
CA GLU A 69 6.27 1.73 3.48
C GLU A 69 5.56 1.10 2.28
N GLU A 70 6.01 -0.07 1.79
CA GLU A 70 5.36 -0.81 0.71
C GLU A 70 4.00 -1.35 1.17
N PHE A 71 3.98 -1.96 2.34
CA PHE A 71 2.76 -2.50 2.95
C PHE A 71 1.72 -1.40 3.20
N ILE A 72 2.13 -0.30 3.84
CA ILE A 72 1.26 0.84 4.15
C ILE A 72 0.72 1.47 2.86
N ARG A 73 1.57 1.65 1.84
CA ARG A 73 1.13 2.19 0.54
C ARG A 73 0.06 1.31 -0.11
N GLN A 74 0.22 -0.01 -0.07
CA GLN A 74 -0.78 -0.92 -0.63
C GLN A 74 -2.08 -0.91 0.18
N ALA A 75 -2.00 -0.90 1.50
CA ALA A 75 -3.17 -0.81 2.37
C ALA A 75 -3.99 0.45 2.09
N ILE A 76 -3.34 1.61 1.97
CA ILE A 76 -4.02 2.88 1.65
C ILE A 76 -4.65 2.83 0.26
N ARG A 77 -3.94 2.30 -0.75
CA ARG A 77 -4.50 2.15 -2.11
C ARG A 77 -5.73 1.24 -2.13
N PHE A 78 -5.70 0.15 -1.37
CA PHE A 78 -6.86 -0.74 -1.25
C PHE A 78 -8.04 -0.01 -0.61
N LEU A 79 -7.81 0.69 0.50
CA LEU A 79 -8.86 1.47 1.18
C LEU A 79 -9.44 2.56 0.27
N LEU A 80 -8.61 3.28 -0.49
CA LEU A 80 -9.10 4.29 -1.42
C LEU A 80 -9.98 3.70 -2.52
N LYS A 81 -9.64 2.51 -3.05
CA LYS A 81 -10.48 1.80 -4.04
C LYS A 81 -11.79 1.31 -3.46
N TRP A 82 -11.74 0.85 -2.21
CA TRP A 82 -12.93 0.44 -1.47
C TRP A 82 -13.88 1.62 -1.26
N GLU A 83 -13.37 2.74 -0.76
CA GLU A 83 -14.15 3.95 -0.47
C GLU A 83 -14.58 4.71 -1.73
N SER A 84 -13.93 4.50 -2.88
CA SER A 84 -14.32 5.16 -4.13
C SER A 84 -15.53 4.53 -4.82
N GLU A 85 -16.10 3.45 -4.27
CA GLU A 85 -17.22 2.69 -4.84
C GLU A 85 -16.97 2.24 -6.30
N GLU A 86 -15.70 2.13 -6.70
CA GLU A 86 -15.33 1.67 -8.05
C GLU A 86 -15.59 0.16 -8.19
N TYR A 87 -15.53 -0.56 -7.08
CA TYR A 87 -15.79 -1.99 -6.98
C TYR A 87 -16.58 -2.27 -5.70
N GLU A 88 -17.59 -3.14 -5.81
CA GLU A 88 -18.21 -3.76 -4.65
C GLU A 88 -17.44 -5.03 -4.29
N TYR A 89 -17.14 -5.19 -3.01
CA TYR A 89 -16.31 -6.29 -2.53
C TYR A 89 -17.12 -7.20 -1.63
N ILE A 90 -17.28 -8.45 -2.06
CA ILE A 90 -17.98 -9.47 -1.27
C ILE A 90 -16.97 -10.20 -0.39
N GLU A 91 -17.14 -10.11 0.94
CA GLU A 91 -16.32 -10.87 1.86
C GLU A 91 -16.69 -12.36 1.81
N ILE A 92 -15.74 -13.18 1.35
CA ILE A 92 -15.87 -14.64 1.34
C ILE A 92 -14.82 -15.23 2.28
N PRO A 93 -15.22 -16.00 3.31
CA PRO A 93 -14.28 -16.71 4.16
C PRO A 93 -13.32 -17.57 3.34
N LYS A 94 -12.02 -17.47 3.62
CA LYS A 94 -10.98 -18.14 2.83
C LYS A 94 -11.24 -19.64 2.63
N GLU A 95 -11.71 -20.32 3.67
CA GLU A 95 -12.06 -21.74 3.59
C GLU A 95 -13.17 -22.03 2.56
N LYS A 96 -14.21 -21.19 2.51
CA LYS A 96 -15.31 -21.32 1.54
C LYS A 96 -14.81 -21.05 0.13
N TYR A 97 -14.02 -19.99 -0.04
CA TYR A 97 -13.41 -19.65 -1.32
C TYR A 97 -12.54 -20.80 -1.84
N ASP A 98 -11.70 -21.39 -0.99
CA ASP A 98 -10.83 -22.51 -1.39
C ASP A 98 -11.62 -23.77 -1.73
N LYS A 99 -12.74 -24.04 -1.05
CA LYS A 99 -13.67 -25.12 -1.40
C LYS A 99 -14.34 -24.86 -2.76
N LEU A 100 -14.80 -23.63 -3.00
CA LEU A 100 -15.37 -23.24 -4.29
C LEU A 100 -14.34 -23.40 -5.41
N ASN A 101 -13.12 -22.93 -5.20
CA ASN A 101 -12.04 -23.03 -6.19
C ASN A 101 -11.70 -24.50 -6.53
N LYS A 102 -11.71 -25.39 -5.53
CA LYS A 102 -11.57 -26.84 -5.78
C LYS A 102 -12.77 -27.41 -6.52
N ALA A 103 -13.98 -27.01 -6.16
CA ALA A 103 -15.20 -27.45 -6.82
C ALA A 103 -15.18 -27.07 -8.30
N VAL A 104 -14.90 -25.81 -8.63
CA VAL A 104 -14.79 -25.31 -10.01
C VAL A 104 -13.77 -26.10 -10.82
N ARG A 105 -12.59 -26.38 -10.26
CA ARG A 105 -11.56 -27.19 -10.95
C ARG A 105 -11.95 -28.66 -11.16
N ASN A 106 -12.79 -29.20 -10.29
CA ASN A 106 -13.23 -30.60 -10.34
C ASN A 106 -14.50 -30.76 -11.19
N MET A 107 -15.29 -29.69 -11.32
CA MET A 107 -16.34 -29.61 -12.29
C MET A 107 -15.67 -29.54 -13.66
N ASN A 108 -16.18 -30.29 -14.63
CA ASN A 108 -15.64 -30.30 -15.99
C ASN A 108 -16.06 -29.02 -16.75
N THR A 109 -15.92 -27.87 -16.09
CA THR A 109 -16.29 -26.53 -16.53
C THR A 109 -15.11 -25.86 -17.21
N PRO A 110 -15.34 -24.86 -18.07
CA PRO A 110 -14.27 -24.13 -18.75
C PRO A 110 -13.44 -23.25 -17.81
N TYR A 111 -13.91 -22.99 -16.59
CA TYR A 111 -13.30 -22.03 -15.67
C TYR A 111 -12.08 -22.59 -14.93
N TYR A 112 -11.03 -21.77 -14.80
CA TYR A 112 -9.77 -22.12 -14.16
C TYR A 112 -9.81 -21.96 -12.62
N ASN A 113 -10.62 -21.02 -12.13
CA ASN A 113 -10.74 -20.70 -10.71
C ASN A 113 -12.12 -20.14 -10.34
N ALA A 114 -12.33 -19.95 -9.04
CA ALA A 114 -13.55 -19.37 -8.50
C ALA A 114 -13.83 -17.94 -9.01
N ASP A 115 -12.80 -17.12 -9.24
CA ASP A 115 -12.99 -15.72 -9.67
C ASP A 115 -13.56 -15.66 -11.09
N GLU A 116 -13.00 -16.45 -12.00
CA GLU A 116 -13.45 -16.53 -13.38
C GLU A 116 -14.88 -17.06 -13.46
N PHE A 117 -15.18 -18.12 -12.70
CA PHE A 117 -16.54 -18.63 -12.58
C PHE A 117 -17.54 -17.57 -12.10
N ILE A 118 -17.19 -16.81 -11.04
CA ILE A 118 -18.09 -15.79 -10.49
C ILE A 118 -18.32 -14.65 -11.49
N ASN A 119 -17.26 -14.15 -12.13
CA ASN A 119 -17.39 -13.04 -13.08
C ASN A 119 -18.22 -13.46 -14.31
N ASP A 120 -17.96 -14.64 -14.86
CA ASP A 120 -18.71 -15.14 -16.02
C ASP A 120 -20.19 -15.38 -15.69
N GLN A 121 -20.51 -15.92 -14.51
CA GLN A 121 -21.90 -16.04 -14.06
C GLN A 121 -22.58 -14.68 -13.84
N ILE A 122 -21.84 -13.65 -13.44
CA ILE A 122 -22.38 -12.29 -13.35
C ILE A 122 -22.70 -11.78 -14.75
N ASP A 123 -21.77 -11.91 -15.69
CA ASP A 123 -21.94 -11.45 -17.06
C ASP A 123 -23.09 -12.19 -17.76
N GLU A 124 -23.19 -13.53 -17.64
CA GLU A 124 -24.29 -14.34 -18.20
C GLU A 124 -25.68 -13.96 -17.66
N ILE A 125 -25.78 -13.46 -16.43
CA ILE A 125 -27.06 -13.06 -15.80
C ILE A 125 -27.45 -11.62 -16.18
N LEU A 126 -26.46 -10.76 -16.42
CA LEU A 126 -26.67 -9.35 -16.75
C LEU A 126 -26.93 -9.11 -18.24
N ASP A 127 -26.51 -10.03 -19.11
CA ASP A 127 -26.86 -10.10 -20.54
C ASP A 127 -28.27 -10.67 -20.79
#